data_AF-A0A534P3W1-F1
#
_entry.id   AF-A0A534P3W1-F1
#
_cell.length_a   1.000
_cell.length_b   1.000
_cell.length_c   1.000
_cell.angle_alpha   90.00
_cell.angle_beta   90.00
_cell.angle_gamma   90.00
#
_symmetry.space_group_name_H-M   'P 1'
#
loop_
_entity.id
_entity.type
_entity.pdbx_description
1 polymer ?
#
loop_
_entity_poly.entity_id
_entity_poly.type
_entity_poly.pdbx_seq_one_letter_code
_entity_poly.pdbx_strand_id
1 'polypeptide(L)'
;MQGEWELAESQLEARLRTWAIPIALGASFLLVATGPGRFLVRVFLSMWVHEIGHASVAWLCGFPAFPGPWLTPMAQSRSPLFGLVVFLALGVAAYRAFRAERIRLCAALGVGVALQLFGTLALSVSRAKQLVVFMGDGGCLVLGSLLMLTVYAPEDSSLKRGWLRWGFLAIGAAAFADAFTQWWASRTDFDRIPFGMNE
;
A
#
# COMPACT_ATOMS: atom_id res chain seq x y z
N MET A 1 -4.50 -31.28 27.41
CA MET A 1 -5.38 -31.80 26.35
C MET A 1 -6.03 -30.59 25.71
N GLN A 2 -5.60 -30.20 24.51
CA GLN A 2 -6.31 -29.18 23.73
C GLN A 2 -7.68 -29.75 23.37
N GLY A 3 -8.73 -28.95 23.54
CA GLY A 3 -10.09 -29.38 23.20
C GLY A 3 -10.20 -29.63 21.69
N GLU A 4 -11.07 -30.55 21.27
CA GLU A 4 -11.35 -30.81 19.85
C GLU A 4 -11.68 -29.51 19.07
N TRP A 5 -12.32 -28.55 19.75
CA TRP A 5 -12.64 -27.22 19.23
C TRP A 5 -11.41 -26.35 18.94
N GLU A 6 -10.40 -26.35 19.82
CA GLU A 6 -9.16 -25.59 19.62
C GLU A 6 -8.34 -26.13 18.46
N LEU A 7 -8.34 -27.46 18.31
CA LEU A 7 -7.71 -28.14 17.18
C LEU A 7 -8.41 -27.77 15.87
N ALA A 8 -9.74 -27.80 15.84
CA ALA A 8 -10.52 -27.40 14.66
C ALA A 8 -10.28 -25.93 14.27
N GLU A 9 -10.24 -25.02 15.25
CA GLU A 9 -9.98 -23.59 15.02
C GLU A 9 -8.57 -23.35 14.47
N SER A 10 -7.55 -24.00 15.04
CA SER A 10 -6.17 -23.86 14.56
C SER A 10 -6.00 -24.38 13.13
N GLN A 11 -6.67 -25.49 12.78
CA GLN A 11 -6.67 -26.04 11.42
C GLN A 11 -7.38 -25.11 10.43
N LEU A 12 -8.52 -24.52 10.83
CA LEU A 12 -9.23 -23.55 10.00
C LEU A 12 -8.36 -22.33 9.74
N GLU A 13 -7.76 -21.73 10.78
CA GLU A 13 -6.90 -20.56 10.64
C GLU A 13 -5.68 -20.87 9.76
N ALA A 14 -5.09 -22.06 9.87
CA ALA A 14 -4.01 -22.49 8.98
C ALA A 14 -4.46 -22.55 7.52
N ARG A 15 -5.63 -23.12 7.23
CA ARG A 15 -6.21 -23.16 5.88
C ARG A 15 -6.49 -21.77 5.33
N LEU A 16 -7.05 -20.87 6.16
CA LEU A 16 -7.30 -19.49 5.77
C LEU A 16 -6.00 -18.75 5.43
N ARG A 17 -4.96 -18.90 6.25
CA ARG A 17 -3.64 -18.31 6.01
C ARG A 17 -2.95 -18.82 4.74
N THR A 18 -3.24 -20.05 4.32
CA THR A 18 -2.71 -20.63 3.08
C THR A 18 -3.50 -20.16 1.85
N TRP A 19 -4.83 -20.15 1.93
CA TRP A 19 -5.68 -20.01 0.75
C TRP A 19 -6.31 -18.64 0.55
N ALA A 20 -6.42 -17.80 1.59
CA ALA A 20 -7.11 -16.52 1.49
C ALA A 20 -6.49 -15.59 0.43
N ILE A 21 -5.16 -15.44 0.44
CA ILE A 21 -4.45 -14.58 -0.54
C ILE A 21 -4.55 -15.14 -1.97
N PRO A 22 -4.22 -16.41 -2.25
CA PRO A 22 -4.37 -16.98 -3.59
C PRO A 22 -5.79 -16.87 -4.14
N ILE A 23 -6.81 -17.15 -3.31
CA ILE A 23 -8.21 -17.06 -3.73
C ILE A 23 -8.60 -15.60 -4.01
N ALA A 24 -8.26 -14.67 -3.11
CA ALA A 24 -8.57 -13.26 -3.30
C ALA A 24 -7.91 -12.68 -4.55
N LEU A 25 -6.65 -13.04 -4.82
CA LEU A 25 -5.95 -12.64 -6.04
C LEU A 25 -6.60 -13.26 -7.28
N GLY A 26 -6.89 -14.57 -7.27
CA GLY A 26 -7.56 -15.24 -8.38
C GLY A 26 -8.90 -14.60 -8.72
N ALA A 27 -9.73 -14.34 -7.70
CA ALA A 27 -11.00 -13.64 -7.87
C ALA A 27 -10.81 -12.21 -8.40
N SER A 28 -9.83 -11.47 -7.88
CA SER A 28 -9.53 -10.11 -8.33
C SER A 28 -9.07 -10.08 -9.78
N PHE A 29 -8.20 -11.01 -10.20
CA PHE A 29 -7.77 -11.15 -11.60
C PHE A 29 -8.93 -11.47 -12.53
N LEU A 30 -9.86 -12.34 -12.13
CA LEU A 30 -11.07 -12.63 -12.91
C LEU A 30 -11.96 -11.39 -13.06
N LEU A 31 -12.11 -10.59 -12.00
CA LEU A 31 -12.89 -9.35 -12.05
C LEU A 31 -12.27 -8.32 -13.00
N VAL A 32 -10.96 -8.06 -12.88
CA VAL A 32 -10.27 -7.07 -13.73
C VAL A 32 -10.05 -7.55 -15.17
N ALA A 33 -10.23 -8.85 -15.45
CA ALA A 33 -10.18 -9.37 -16.82
C ALA A 33 -11.37 -8.89 -17.69
N THR A 34 -12.43 -8.38 -17.07
CA THR A 34 -13.60 -7.84 -17.79
C THR A 34 -13.61 -6.31 -17.74
N GLY A 35 -14.06 -5.65 -18.82
CA GLY A 35 -14.17 -4.18 -18.86
C GLY A 35 -15.00 -3.59 -17.71
N PRO A 36 -16.25 -4.05 -17.49
CA PRO A 36 -17.09 -3.57 -16.39
C PRO A 36 -16.53 -3.90 -15.00
N GLY A 37 -16.00 -5.11 -14.80
CA GLY A 37 -15.42 -5.52 -13.52
C GLY A 37 -14.17 -4.71 -13.17
N ARG A 38 -13.30 -4.46 -14.16
CA ARG A 38 -12.15 -3.58 -14.01
C ARG A 38 -12.54 -2.16 -13.63
N PHE A 39 -13.56 -1.59 -14.28
CA PHE A 39 -14.07 -0.27 -13.94
C PHE A 39 -14.54 -0.19 -12.48
N LEU A 40 -15.33 -1.17 -12.03
CA LEU A 40 -15.80 -1.22 -10.63
C LEU A 40 -14.65 -1.35 -9.63
N VAL A 41 -13.72 -2.27 -9.88
CA VAL A 41 -12.52 -2.44 -9.05
C VAL A 41 -11.75 -1.12 -8.98
N ARG A 42 -11.55 -0.47 -10.12
CA ARG A 42 -10.79 0.77 -10.19
C ARG A 42 -11.42 1.86 -9.35
N VAL A 43 -12.69 2.17 -9.62
CA VAL A 43 -13.39 3.29 -8.99
C VAL A 43 -13.55 3.10 -7.48
N PHE A 44 -13.90 1.91 -7.01
CA PHE A 44 -14.29 1.71 -5.62
C PHE A 44 -13.18 1.16 -4.72
N LEU A 45 -12.19 0.47 -5.28
CA LEU A 45 -11.17 -0.22 -4.48
C LEU A 45 -9.76 0.30 -4.78
N SER A 46 -9.31 0.23 -6.04
CA SER A 46 -7.90 0.51 -6.36
C SER A 46 -7.55 1.99 -6.30
N MET A 47 -8.44 2.90 -6.74
CA MET A 47 -8.14 4.33 -6.79
C MET A 47 -7.80 4.92 -5.44
N TRP A 48 -8.44 4.49 -4.35
CA TRP A 48 -8.05 4.95 -3.01
C TRP A 48 -6.61 4.57 -2.65
N VAL A 49 -6.21 3.34 -2.99
CA VAL A 49 -4.84 2.87 -2.76
C VAL A 49 -3.85 3.59 -3.69
N HIS A 50 -4.27 3.88 -4.93
CA HIS A 50 -3.52 4.63 -5.92
C HIS A 50 -3.20 6.06 -5.40
N GLU A 51 -4.22 6.79 -4.96
CA GLU A 51 -4.03 8.14 -4.40
C GLU A 51 -3.20 8.15 -3.11
N ILE A 52 -3.37 7.14 -2.25
CA ILE A 52 -2.50 6.97 -1.08
C ILE A 52 -1.06 6.70 -1.51
N GLY A 53 -0.85 5.99 -2.61
CA GLY A 53 0.47 5.76 -3.22
C GLY A 53 1.17 7.06 -3.60
N HIS A 54 0.48 7.93 -4.36
CA HIS A 54 0.95 9.28 -4.68
C HIS A 54 1.29 10.08 -3.42
N ALA A 55 0.32 10.18 -2.49
CA ALA A 55 0.47 11.00 -1.30
C ALA A 55 1.61 10.51 -0.40
N SER A 56 1.76 9.19 -0.23
CA SER A 56 2.81 8.60 0.61
C SER A 56 4.20 8.99 0.13
N VAL A 57 4.45 8.89 -1.17
CA VAL A 57 5.76 9.25 -1.73
C VAL A 57 5.96 10.76 -1.83
N ALA A 58 4.90 11.52 -2.07
CA ALA A 58 4.92 12.97 -1.98
C ALA A 58 5.36 13.43 -0.58
N TRP A 59 4.82 12.83 0.49
CA TRP A 59 5.21 13.14 1.86
C TRP A 59 6.67 12.79 2.15
N LEU A 60 7.15 11.62 1.73
CA LEU A 60 8.55 11.23 1.88
C LEU A 60 9.49 12.17 1.10
N CYS A 61 9.03 12.76 0.00
CA CYS A 61 9.79 13.74 -0.77
C CYS A 61 9.61 15.20 -0.30
N GLY A 62 8.84 15.44 0.78
CA GLY A 62 8.63 16.76 1.37
C GLY A 62 7.57 17.63 0.68
N PHE A 63 6.69 17.04 -0.13
CA PHE A 63 5.54 17.73 -0.71
C PHE A 63 4.29 17.50 0.15
N PRO A 64 3.63 18.57 0.63
CA PRO A 64 2.29 18.46 1.15
C PRO A 64 1.35 17.90 0.08
N ALA A 65 0.64 16.83 0.42
CA ALA A 65 -0.31 16.15 -0.45
C ALA A 65 -1.48 15.61 0.36
N PHE A 66 -2.64 15.48 -0.28
CA PHE A 66 -3.84 14.90 0.33
C PHE A 66 -4.38 13.77 -0.56
N PRO A 67 -4.49 12.53 -0.08
CA PRO A 67 -5.07 11.43 -0.86
C PRO A 67 -6.60 11.58 -0.87
N GLY A 68 -7.09 12.34 -1.84
CA GLY A 68 -8.51 12.58 -2.02
C GLY A 68 -9.21 11.42 -2.73
N PRO A 69 -10.53 11.53 -2.93
CA PRO A 69 -11.27 10.62 -3.80
C PRO A 69 -10.83 10.84 -5.25
N TRP A 70 -10.18 9.87 -5.87
CA TRP A 70 -9.74 9.87 -7.28
C TRP A 70 -8.73 10.95 -7.71
N LEU A 71 -8.19 11.71 -6.77
CA LEU A 71 -7.21 12.76 -7.04
C LEU A 71 -6.34 13.02 -5.81
N THR A 72 -5.06 13.27 -6.04
CA THR A 72 -4.11 13.70 -5.01
C THR A 72 -3.66 15.15 -5.23
N PRO A 73 -4.35 16.15 -4.65
CA PRO A 73 -3.83 17.52 -4.63
C PRO A 73 -2.48 17.56 -3.93
N MET A 74 -1.46 18.03 -4.65
CA MET A 74 -0.08 18.13 -4.18
C MET A 74 0.49 19.52 -4.44
N ALA A 75 1.31 20.01 -3.50
CA ALA A 75 2.04 21.25 -3.67
C ALA A 75 3.03 21.20 -4.86
N GLN A 76 3.20 22.33 -5.55
CA GLN A 76 4.11 22.41 -6.70
C GLN A 76 5.60 22.38 -6.33
N SER A 77 5.92 22.78 -5.09
CA SER A 77 7.26 22.82 -4.53
C SER A 77 7.32 22.09 -3.19
N ARG A 78 8.53 21.68 -2.78
CA ARG A 78 8.77 21.08 -1.47
C ARG A 78 8.56 22.12 -0.37
N SER A 79 8.02 21.67 0.76
CA SER A 79 7.97 22.46 1.99
C SER A 79 8.99 21.91 2.98
N PRO A 80 10.08 22.66 3.28
CA PRO A 80 11.09 22.23 4.25
C PRO A 80 10.49 21.97 5.65
N LEU A 81 9.52 22.81 6.05
CA LEU A 81 8.80 22.63 7.31
C LEU A 81 8.01 21.33 7.32
N PHE A 82 7.27 21.03 6.25
CA PHE A 82 6.51 19.78 6.16
C PHE A 82 7.43 18.57 6.14
N GLY A 83 8.51 18.60 5.36
CA GLY A 83 9.53 17.55 5.34
C GLY A 83 10.15 17.30 6.71
N LEU A 84 10.44 18.37 7.47
CA LEU A 84 10.91 18.26 8.85
C LEU A 84 9.88 17.61 9.77
N VAL A 85 8.59 17.97 9.66
CA VAL A 85 7.52 17.34 10.43
C VAL A 85 7.43 15.84 10.15
N VAL A 86 7.48 15.43 8.88
CA VAL A 86 7.47 14.01 8.49
C VAL A 86 8.72 13.28 9.02
N PHE A 87 9.90 13.88 8.89
CA PHE A 87 11.15 13.33 9.42
C PHE A 87 11.08 13.11 10.94
N LEU A 88 10.64 14.12 11.69
CA LEU A 88 10.50 14.04 13.13
C LEU A 88 9.43 13.02 13.53
N ALA A 89 8.30 12.96 12.84
CA ALA A 89 7.26 11.96 13.10
C ALA A 89 7.80 10.52 12.95
N LEU A 90 8.51 10.24 11.85
CA LEU A 90 9.13 8.94 11.61
C LEU A 90 10.25 8.64 12.63
N GLY A 91 11.10 9.62 12.93
CA GLY A 91 12.20 9.47 13.89
C GLY A 91 11.70 9.22 15.32
N VAL A 92 10.71 9.98 15.77
CA VAL A 92 10.06 9.78 17.08
C VAL A 92 9.36 8.42 17.12
N ALA A 93 8.66 8.01 16.05
CA ALA A 93 8.05 6.69 15.98
C ALA A 93 9.09 5.57 16.06
N ALA A 94 10.21 5.70 15.34
CA ALA A 94 11.31 4.73 15.37
C ALA A 94 11.91 4.61 16.77
N TYR A 95 12.17 5.76 17.42
CA TYR A 95 12.66 5.81 18.79
C TYR A 95 11.68 5.15 19.77
N ARG A 96 10.38 5.42 19.66
CA ARG A 96 9.36 4.77 20.50
C ARG A 96 9.29 3.27 20.25
N ALA A 97 9.41 2.81 19.00
CA ALA A 97 9.44 1.39 18.66
C ALA A 97 10.69 0.71 19.26
N PHE A 98 11.85 1.37 19.22
CA PHE A 98 13.07 0.91 19.87
C PHE A 98 12.89 0.77 21.39
N ARG A 99 12.34 1.80 22.04
CA ARG A 99 12.05 1.81 23.48
C ARG A 99 11.05 0.75 23.91
N ALA A 100 10.16 0.34 23.01
CA ALA A 100 9.19 -0.73 23.22
C ALA A 100 9.71 -2.12 22.79
N GLU A 101 11.02 -2.24 22.49
CA GLU A 101 11.67 -3.48 22.03
C GLU A 101 11.08 -4.08 20.74
N ARG A 102 10.34 -3.28 19.97
CA ARG A 102 9.75 -3.67 18.68
C ARG A 102 10.76 -3.48 17.55
N ILE A 103 11.85 -4.25 17.58
CA ILE A 103 13.01 -4.02 16.70
C ILE A 103 12.67 -4.06 15.21
N ARG A 104 11.74 -4.94 14.78
CA ARG A 104 11.29 -5.02 13.39
C ARG A 104 10.57 -3.74 12.94
N LEU A 105 9.72 -3.19 13.80
CA LEU A 105 9.02 -1.92 13.53
C LEU A 105 10.02 -0.75 13.54
N CYS A 106 10.97 -0.75 14.48
CA CYS A 106 12.05 0.23 14.51
C CYS A 106 12.86 0.22 13.21
N ALA A 107 13.23 -0.96 12.70
CA ALA A 107 13.94 -1.11 11.44
C ALA A 107 13.11 -0.59 10.25
N ALA A 108 11.83 -0.95 10.17
CA ALA A 108 10.94 -0.47 9.12
C ALA A 108 10.79 1.06 9.14
N LEU A 109 10.64 1.66 10.32
CA LEU A 109 10.58 3.12 10.47
C LEU A 109 11.92 3.79 10.15
N GLY A 110 13.05 3.15 10.50
CA GLY A 110 14.39 3.60 10.12
C GLY A 110 14.60 3.62 8.60
N VAL A 111 14.11 2.60 7.89
CA VAL A 111 14.05 2.60 6.42
C VAL A 111 13.17 3.76 5.92
N GLY A 112 12.02 4.00 6.55
CA GLY A 112 11.17 5.15 6.25
C GLY A 112 11.91 6.50 6.39
N VAL A 113 12.68 6.68 7.46
CA VAL A 113 13.52 7.87 7.67
C VAL A 113 14.57 7.99 6.55
N ALA A 114 15.27 6.90 6.21
CA ALA A 114 16.26 6.89 5.14
C ALA A 114 15.66 7.24 3.77
N LEU A 115 14.49 6.66 3.45
CA LEU A 115 13.75 6.96 2.22
C LEU A 115 13.28 8.43 2.19
N GLN A 116 12.84 8.97 3.32
CA GLN A 116 12.45 10.38 3.41
C GLN A 116 13.65 11.32 3.17
N LEU A 117 14.79 11.05 3.80
CA LEU A 117 16.00 11.84 3.60
C LEU A 117 16.49 11.74 2.15
N PHE A 118 16.47 10.55 1.56
CA PHE A 118 16.82 10.34 0.16
C PHE A 118 15.87 11.09 -0.78
N GLY A 119 14.57 10.95 -0.60
CA GLY A 119 13.55 11.61 -1.41
C GLY A 119 13.60 13.13 -1.31
N THR A 120 13.92 13.66 -0.13
CA THR A 120 13.94 15.10 0.13
C THR A 120 15.27 15.76 -0.27
N LEU A 121 16.41 15.09 -0.06
CA LEU A 121 17.74 15.69 -0.22
C LEU A 121 18.47 15.23 -1.49
N ALA A 122 18.30 13.97 -1.91
CA ALA A 122 19.05 13.41 -3.04
C ALA A 122 18.32 13.54 -4.39
N LEU A 123 16.99 13.44 -4.39
CA LEU A 123 16.20 13.57 -5.62
C LEU A 123 16.03 15.04 -6.01
N SER A 124 16.13 15.32 -7.32
CA SER A 124 15.65 16.59 -7.89
C SER A 124 14.12 16.64 -7.84
N VAL A 125 13.55 17.84 -7.87
CA VAL A 125 12.08 18.05 -7.84
C VAL A 125 11.40 17.29 -8.99
N SER A 126 11.95 17.33 -10.21
CA SER A 126 11.38 16.63 -11.37
C SER A 126 11.37 15.11 -11.20
N ARG A 127 12.47 14.52 -10.70
CA ARG A 127 12.55 13.07 -10.44
C ARG A 127 11.61 12.65 -9.32
N ALA A 128 11.48 13.46 -8.27
CA ALA A 128 10.53 13.20 -7.20
C ALA A 128 9.09 13.22 -7.72
N LYS A 129 8.72 14.20 -8.57
CA LYS A 129 7.39 14.22 -9.21
C LYS A 129 7.15 12.99 -10.08
N GLN A 130 8.11 12.59 -10.91
CA GLN A 130 8.01 11.35 -11.71
C GLN A 130 7.81 10.11 -10.84
N LEU A 131 8.53 10.04 -9.71
CA LEU A 131 8.36 8.96 -8.76
C LEU A 131 6.97 8.99 -8.09
N VAL A 132 6.45 10.17 -7.75
CA VAL A 132 5.09 10.34 -7.21
C VAL A 132 4.06 9.81 -8.21
N VAL A 133 4.10 10.24 -9.48
CA VAL A 133 3.25 9.75 -10.58
C VAL A 133 3.30 8.22 -10.65
N PHE A 134 4.49 7.65 -10.79
CA PHE A 134 4.65 6.19 -10.84
C PHE A 134 4.10 5.46 -9.60
N MET A 135 4.18 6.09 -8.44
CA MET A 135 3.76 5.52 -7.16
C MET A 135 2.25 5.51 -6.95
N GLY A 136 1.44 6.03 -7.87
CA GLY A 136 0.03 5.68 -7.92
C GLY A 136 -0.14 4.17 -8.11
N ASP A 137 0.29 3.66 -9.26
CA ASP A 137 0.23 2.21 -9.54
C ASP A 137 1.26 1.40 -8.72
N GLY A 138 2.46 1.94 -8.53
CA GLY A 138 3.47 1.32 -7.66
C GLY A 138 2.98 1.19 -6.22
N GLY A 139 2.21 2.17 -5.74
CA GLY A 139 1.53 2.13 -4.45
C GLY A 139 0.50 1.01 -4.39
N CYS A 140 -0.33 0.83 -5.42
CA CYS A 140 -1.25 -0.31 -5.52
C CYS A 140 -0.53 -1.66 -5.39
N LEU A 141 0.65 -1.83 -5.97
CA LEU A 141 1.44 -3.06 -5.85
C LEU A 141 2.01 -3.26 -4.43
N VAL A 142 2.62 -2.22 -3.85
CA VAL A 142 3.29 -2.30 -2.55
C VAL A 142 2.28 -2.28 -1.40
N LEU A 143 1.43 -1.25 -1.34
CA LEU A 143 0.41 -1.12 -0.29
C LEU A 143 -0.65 -2.20 -0.42
N GLY A 144 -1.05 -2.59 -1.64
CA GLY A 144 -1.95 -3.72 -1.84
C GLY A 144 -1.39 -5.03 -1.27
N SER A 145 -0.09 -5.28 -1.46
CA SER A 145 0.58 -6.42 -0.82
C SER A 145 0.58 -6.31 0.71
N LEU A 146 0.87 -5.14 1.28
CA LEU A 146 0.83 -4.93 2.73
C LEU A 146 -0.57 -5.14 3.30
N LEU A 147 -1.62 -4.70 2.61
CA LEU A 147 -3.01 -4.93 2.98
C LEU A 147 -3.36 -6.42 2.99
N MET A 148 -2.93 -7.18 1.96
CA MET A 148 -3.13 -8.64 1.92
C MET A 148 -2.42 -9.36 3.07
N LEU A 149 -1.21 -8.93 3.44
CA LEU A 149 -0.44 -9.52 4.54
C LEU A 149 -1.10 -9.37 5.92
N THR A 150 -2.10 -8.49 6.05
CA THR A 150 -2.87 -8.36 7.31
C THR A 150 -3.65 -9.62 7.68
N VAL A 151 -3.84 -10.57 6.74
CA VAL A 151 -4.37 -11.91 7.04
C VAL A 151 -3.54 -12.63 8.10
N TYR A 152 -2.23 -12.39 8.14
CA TYR A 152 -1.29 -12.97 9.11
C TYR A 152 -1.19 -12.20 10.43
N ALA A 153 -2.08 -11.22 10.67
CA ALA A 153 -2.08 -10.47 11.91
C ALA A 153 -2.23 -11.40 13.14
N PRO A 154 -1.54 -11.09 14.26
CA PRO A 154 -1.69 -11.79 15.53
C PRO A 154 -3.14 -11.79 16.05
N GLU A 155 -3.49 -12.79 16.86
CA GLU A 155 -4.86 -12.96 17.39
C GLU A 155 -5.31 -11.85 18.32
N ASP A 156 -4.35 -11.27 19.03
CA ASP A 156 -4.52 -10.14 19.91
C ASP A 156 -4.60 -8.79 19.17
N SER A 157 -4.42 -8.79 17.84
CA SER A 157 -4.53 -7.59 17.02
C SER A 157 -5.98 -7.19 16.76
N SER A 158 -6.25 -5.88 16.77
CA SER A 158 -7.54 -5.33 16.32
C SER A 158 -7.86 -5.69 14.87
N LEU A 159 -6.84 -5.96 14.04
CA LEU A 159 -7.01 -6.37 12.65
C LEU A 159 -7.71 -7.72 12.51
N LYS A 160 -7.38 -8.67 13.38
CA LYS A 160 -7.98 -10.01 13.40
C LYS A 160 -9.32 -10.00 14.14
N ARG A 161 -9.38 -9.39 15.34
CA ARG A 161 -10.63 -9.33 16.13
C ARG A 161 -11.75 -8.54 15.45
N GLY A 162 -11.41 -7.45 14.77
CA GLY A 162 -12.37 -6.52 14.16
C GLY A 162 -12.72 -6.84 12.71
N TRP A 163 -12.39 -8.04 12.19
CA TRP A 163 -12.64 -8.45 10.80
C TRP A 163 -11.99 -7.59 9.69
N LEU A 164 -11.22 -6.56 10.05
CA LEU A 164 -10.56 -5.64 9.10
C LEU A 164 -9.64 -6.35 8.11
N ARG A 165 -8.99 -7.45 8.53
CA ARG A 165 -8.12 -8.26 7.65
C ARG A 165 -8.81 -8.72 6.36
N TRP A 166 -10.12 -8.93 6.39
CA TRP A 166 -10.89 -9.38 5.22
C TRP A 166 -11.18 -8.24 4.24
N GLY A 167 -11.54 -7.07 4.76
CA GLY A 167 -11.69 -5.86 3.94
C GLY A 167 -10.36 -5.48 3.29
N PHE A 168 -9.27 -5.50 4.06
CA PHE A 168 -7.92 -5.23 3.55
C PHE A 168 -7.45 -6.28 2.55
N LEU A 169 -7.76 -7.56 2.77
CA LEU A 169 -7.48 -8.60 1.78
C LEU A 169 -8.16 -8.31 0.44
N ALA A 170 -9.46 -7.98 0.46
CA ALA A 170 -10.22 -7.69 -0.75
C ALA A 170 -9.71 -6.43 -1.46
N ILE A 171 -9.55 -5.31 -0.74
CA ILE A 171 -9.04 -4.05 -1.29
C ILE A 171 -7.62 -4.24 -1.83
N GLY A 172 -6.75 -4.90 -1.07
CA GLY A 172 -5.35 -5.11 -1.43
C GLY A 172 -5.18 -6.00 -2.66
N ALA A 173 -5.93 -7.10 -2.74
CA ALA A 173 -5.91 -7.99 -3.90
C ALA A 173 -6.45 -7.30 -5.16
N ALA A 174 -7.52 -6.51 -5.03
CA ALA A 174 -8.12 -5.76 -6.12
C ALA A 174 -7.18 -4.66 -6.65
N ALA A 175 -6.58 -3.87 -5.74
CA ALA A 175 -5.61 -2.85 -6.10
C ALA A 175 -4.37 -3.44 -6.78
N PHE A 176 -3.83 -4.54 -6.23
CA PHE A 176 -2.70 -5.24 -6.82
C PHE A 176 -3.03 -5.77 -8.22
N ALA A 177 -4.17 -6.45 -8.39
CA ALA A 177 -4.55 -7.04 -9.67
C ALA A 177 -4.78 -5.98 -10.77
N ASP A 178 -5.43 -4.86 -10.44
CA ASP A 178 -5.68 -3.77 -11.40
C ASP A 178 -4.36 -3.13 -11.88
N ALA A 179 -3.47 -2.76 -10.95
CA ALA A 179 -2.17 -2.20 -11.31
C ALA A 179 -1.28 -3.23 -12.04
N PHE A 180 -1.23 -4.47 -11.55
CA PHE A 180 -0.41 -5.52 -12.15
C PHE A 180 -0.85 -5.81 -13.59
N THR A 181 -2.15 -5.92 -13.86
CA THR A 181 -2.64 -6.18 -15.23
C THR A 181 -2.29 -5.05 -16.20
N GLN A 182 -2.35 -3.79 -15.75
CA GLN A 182 -1.92 -2.63 -16.55
C GLN A 182 -0.45 -2.73 -16.94
N TRP A 183 0.43 -2.90 -15.95
CA TRP A 183 1.87 -2.93 -16.17
C TRP A 183 2.34 -4.20 -16.90
N TRP A 184 1.68 -5.33 -16.65
CA TRP A 184 1.97 -6.58 -17.35
C TRP A 184 1.67 -6.48 -18.85
N ALA A 185 0.54 -5.87 -19.21
CA ALA A 185 0.18 -5.60 -20.60
C ALA A 185 1.10 -4.57 -21.26
N SER A 186 1.56 -3.58 -20.49
CA SER A 186 2.46 -2.52 -20.98
C SER A 186 3.83 -3.03 -21.44
N ARG A 187 4.23 -4.26 -21.04
CA ARG A 187 5.48 -4.89 -21.51
C ARG A 187 5.50 -5.18 -23.02
N THR A 188 4.34 -5.37 -23.62
CA THR A 188 4.18 -5.69 -25.06
C THR A 188 3.44 -4.60 -25.83
N ASP A 189 2.85 -3.64 -25.13
CA ASP A 189 2.03 -2.56 -25.70
C ASP A 189 2.34 -1.25 -24.97
N PHE A 190 3.28 -0.46 -25.53
CA PHE A 190 3.77 0.77 -24.90
C PHE A 190 2.69 1.87 -24.79
N ASP A 191 1.66 1.83 -25.63
CA ASP A 191 0.57 2.82 -25.62
C ASP A 191 -0.31 2.68 -24.37
N ARG A 192 -0.17 1.57 -23.63
CA ARG A 192 -0.84 1.35 -22.34
C ARG A 192 -0.10 1.99 -21.17
N ILE A 193 1.13 2.46 -21.32
CA ILE A 193 1.83 3.09 -20.20
C ILE A 193 1.07 4.38 -19.83
N PRO A 194 0.61 4.54 -18.58
CA PRO A 194 -0.32 5.60 -18.26
C PRO A 194 0.29 7.00 -18.30
N PHE A 195 1.63 7.17 -18.37
CA PHE A 195 2.38 8.44 -18.52
C PHE A 195 1.80 9.68 -17.77
N GLY A 196 1.10 9.48 -16.64
CA GLY A 196 0.39 10.55 -15.93
C GLY A 196 -0.87 11.10 -16.63
N MET A 197 -1.35 10.48 -17.72
CA MET A 197 -2.58 10.86 -18.42
C MET A 197 -3.86 10.50 -17.64
N ASN A 198 -3.74 9.61 -16.65
CA ASN A 198 -4.85 9.16 -15.80
C ASN A 198 -4.80 9.80 -14.39
N GLU A 199 -3.99 10.86 -14.22
CA GLU A 199 -3.75 11.58 -12.96
C GLU A 199 -4.27 13.02 -13.00
#